data_AF-A0A7V2UIW4-F1
#
_entry.id   AF-A0A7V2UIW4-F1
#
_cell.length_a   1.000
_cell.length_b   1.000
_cell.length_c   1.000
_cell.angle_alpha   90.00
_cell.angle_beta   90.00
_cell.angle_gamma   90.00
#
_symmetry.space_group_name_H-M   'P 1'
#
loop_
_entity.id
_entity.type
_entity.pdbx_description
1 polymer ?
#
loop_
_entity_poly.entity_id
_entity_poly.type
_entity_poly.pdbx_seq_one_letter_code
_entity_poly.pdbx_strand_id
1 'polypeptide(L)'
;AVREGAPHPDVSTEDALRQAVLAARTLSYSTGPSGVALAKLFERWGIADQIRDRIVTPPPGIPVGSLVAKGEVELGFQQLSELINLPGITVLGPMPQAVQIVTTFSGGVCASSAQADAVRGMLAFMASPDAAEPKRRQGMDPA
;
A
#
# COMPACT_ATOMS: atom_id res chain seq x y z
N ALA A 1 7.55 2.34 3.23
CA ALA A 1 8.51 3.24 2.54
C ALA A 1 9.08 4.22 3.54
N VAL A 2 10.29 4.70 3.30
CA VAL A 2 10.97 5.75 4.08
C VAL A 2 11.37 6.89 3.14
N ARG A 3 11.78 8.04 3.69
CA ARG A 3 12.32 9.13 2.88
C ARG A 3 13.61 8.67 2.20
N GLU A 4 13.84 9.12 0.98
CA GLU A 4 15.09 8.83 0.28
C GLU A 4 16.31 9.27 1.11
N GLY A 5 17.31 8.38 1.23
CA GLY A 5 18.51 8.59 2.04
C GLY A 5 18.33 8.40 3.55
N ALA A 6 17.11 8.11 4.04
CA ALA A 6 16.89 7.76 5.44
C ALA A 6 17.36 6.32 5.74
N PRO A 7 17.58 5.97 7.03
CA PRO A 7 17.86 4.58 7.41
C PRO A 7 16.76 3.63 6.94
N HIS A 8 17.16 2.43 6.51
CA HIS A 8 16.23 1.37 6.12
C HIS A 8 16.00 0.45 7.32
N PRO A 9 14.84 0.55 8.03
CA PRO A 9 14.52 -0.42 9.06
C PRO A 9 14.32 -1.80 8.44
N ASP A 10 14.66 -2.83 9.20
CA ASP A 10 14.36 -4.21 8.80
C ASP A 10 12.85 -4.45 8.80
N VAL A 11 12.33 -4.89 7.67
CA VAL A 11 10.92 -5.24 7.45
C VAL A 11 10.77 -6.63 6.83
N SER A 12 11.79 -7.49 6.97
CA SER A 12 11.85 -8.81 6.33
C SER A 12 10.96 -9.87 6.97
N THR A 13 10.62 -9.71 8.25
CA THR A 13 9.76 -10.62 9.03
C THR A 13 8.65 -9.85 9.73
N GLU A 14 7.59 -10.54 10.17
CA GLU A 14 6.51 -9.92 10.95
C GLU A 14 7.04 -9.23 12.21
N ASP A 15 7.94 -9.89 12.93
CA ASP A 15 8.56 -9.33 14.13
C ASP A 15 9.42 -8.11 13.81
N ALA A 16 10.27 -8.18 12.77
CA ALA A 16 11.09 -7.04 12.34
C ALA A 16 10.21 -5.84 11.94
N LEU A 17 9.14 -6.09 11.18
CA LEU A 17 8.19 -5.05 10.79
C LEU A 17 7.48 -4.44 12.01
N ARG A 18 7.05 -5.26 12.97
CA ARG A 18 6.46 -4.79 14.23
C ARG A 18 7.44 -3.91 15.01
N GLN A 19 8.71 -4.31 15.09
CA GLN A 19 9.76 -3.50 15.74
C GLN A 19 10.02 -2.19 14.99
N ALA A 20 10.02 -2.20 13.65
CA ALA A 20 10.15 -1.00 12.84
C ALA A 20 9.00 0.00 13.12
N VAL A 21 7.77 -0.49 13.22
CA VAL A 21 6.60 0.33 13.58
C VAL A 21 6.72 0.88 15.01
N LEU A 22 7.19 0.06 15.95
CA LEU A 22 7.41 0.48 17.33
C LEU A 22 8.52 1.53 17.47
N ALA A 23 9.56 1.45 16.64
CA ALA A 23 10.70 2.35 16.66
C ALA A 23 10.47 3.68 15.93
N ALA A 24 9.64 3.70 14.88
CA ALA A 24 9.41 4.88 14.05
C ALA A 24 8.84 6.06 14.87
N ARG A 25 9.39 7.28 14.69
CA ARG A 25 8.88 8.46 15.42
C ARG A 25 7.51 8.91 14.95
N THR A 26 7.24 8.79 13.66
CA THR A 26 5.93 9.02 13.05
C THR A 26 5.65 7.97 11.99
N LEU A 27 4.39 7.59 11.87
CA LEU A 27 3.93 6.66 10.85
C LEU A 27 2.68 7.20 10.17
N SER A 28 2.45 6.78 8.93
CA SER A 28 1.22 7.09 8.21
C SER A 28 0.81 5.92 7.35
N TYR A 29 -0.50 5.75 7.19
CA TYR A 29 -1.07 4.72 6.35
C TYR A 29 -2.29 5.24 5.59
N SER A 30 -2.55 4.62 4.44
CA SER A 30 -3.70 4.93 3.56
C SER A 30 -5.02 5.01 4.36
N THR A 31 -5.95 5.88 4.00
CA THR A 31 -7.26 5.98 4.70
C THR A 31 -8.35 5.06 4.13
N GLY A 32 -8.04 4.29 3.07
CA GLY A 32 -8.94 3.32 2.45
C GLY A 32 -8.90 1.92 3.08
N PRO A 33 -9.45 0.89 2.39
CA PRO A 33 -9.53 -0.48 2.90
C PRO A 33 -8.19 -1.08 3.38
N SER A 34 -7.08 -0.78 2.68
CA SER A 34 -5.73 -1.21 3.08
C SER A 34 -5.31 -0.65 4.44
N GLY A 35 -5.70 0.59 4.76
CA GLY A 35 -5.45 1.21 6.06
C GLY A 35 -6.25 0.59 7.18
N VAL A 36 -7.51 0.25 6.92
CA VAL A 36 -8.36 -0.47 7.87
C VAL A 36 -7.75 -1.83 8.22
N ALA A 37 -7.25 -2.56 7.21
CA ALA A 37 -6.55 -3.82 7.43
C ALA A 37 -5.25 -3.65 8.24
N LEU A 38 -4.49 -2.58 7.98
CA LEU A 38 -3.26 -2.27 8.71
C LEU A 38 -3.53 -1.85 10.17
N ALA A 39 -4.58 -1.07 10.42
CA ALA A 39 -4.99 -0.71 11.78
C ALA A 39 -5.35 -1.95 12.60
N LYS A 40 -6.10 -2.89 12.02
CA LYS A 40 -6.39 -4.21 12.63
C LYS A 40 -5.14 -5.04 12.89
N LEU A 41 -4.11 -4.91 12.06
CA LEU A 41 -2.81 -5.55 12.30
C LEU A 41 -2.15 -4.97 13.55
N PHE A 42 -2.14 -3.65 13.70
CA PHE A 42 -1.58 -2.99 14.88
C PHE A 42 -2.34 -3.35 16.18
N GLU A 43 -3.66 -3.50 16.09
CA GLU A 43 -4.49 -4.03 17.19
C GLU A 43 -4.12 -5.48 17.53
N ARG A 44 -3.99 -6.36 16.53
CA ARG A 44 -3.59 -7.76 16.73
C ARG A 44 -2.22 -7.88 17.39
N TRP A 45 -1.28 -6.99 17.04
CA TRP A 45 0.03 -6.92 17.67
C TRP A 45 0.01 -6.34 19.09
N GLY A 46 -1.12 -5.78 19.53
CA GLY A 46 -1.26 -5.13 20.83
C GLY A 46 -0.51 -3.80 20.95
N ILE A 47 -0.20 -3.13 19.83
CA ILE A 47 0.61 -1.90 19.82
C ILE A 47 -0.20 -0.64 19.45
N ALA A 48 -1.47 -0.79 19.08
CA ALA A 48 -2.31 0.30 18.58
C ALA A 48 -2.30 1.53 19.49
N ASP A 49 -2.45 1.33 20.81
CA ASP A 49 -2.46 2.42 21.79
C ASP A 49 -1.09 3.09 21.93
N GLN A 50 -0.02 2.30 21.90
CA GLN A 50 1.36 2.79 22.03
C GLN A 50 1.78 3.66 20.84
N ILE A 51 1.24 3.39 19.65
CA ILE A 51 1.62 4.12 18.43
C ILE A 51 0.63 5.22 18.06
N ARG A 52 -0.52 5.31 18.75
CA ARG A 52 -1.65 6.18 18.40
C ARG A 52 -1.24 7.63 18.14
N ASP A 53 -0.49 8.22 19.06
CA ASP A 53 -0.10 9.64 18.98
C ASP A 53 1.00 9.92 17.94
N ARG A 54 1.57 8.86 17.33
CA ARG A 54 2.57 8.93 16.25
C ARG A 54 1.96 8.77 14.86
N ILE A 55 0.66 8.46 14.76
CA ILE A 55 -0.03 8.29 13.49
C ILE A 55 -0.38 9.65 12.89
N VAL A 56 0.22 9.94 11.74
CA VAL A 56 -0.10 11.09 10.90
C VAL A 56 -1.15 10.65 9.88
N THR A 57 -2.37 11.17 10.00
CA THR A 57 -3.44 10.88 9.04
C THR A 57 -3.24 11.71 7.77
N PRO A 58 -3.14 11.10 6.59
CA PRO A 58 -2.97 11.87 5.36
C PRO A 58 -4.23 12.68 5.02
N PRO A 59 -4.10 13.95 4.60
CA PRO A 59 -5.24 14.71 4.11
C PRO A 59 -5.90 14.03 2.90
N PRO A 60 -7.20 14.27 2.64
CA PRO A 60 -7.88 13.71 1.50
C PRO A 60 -7.14 13.98 0.17
N GLY A 61 -6.93 12.93 -0.61
CA GLY A 61 -6.23 13.01 -1.91
C GLY A 61 -4.71 13.13 -1.82
N ILE A 62 -4.12 13.18 -0.62
CA ILE A 62 -2.66 13.22 -0.45
C ILE A 62 -2.14 11.79 -0.23
N PRO A 63 -1.24 11.28 -1.09
CA PRO A 63 -0.58 10.00 -0.86
C PRO A 63 0.30 10.03 0.40
N VAL A 64 0.33 8.93 1.14
CA VAL A 64 1.24 8.73 2.28
C VAL A 64 2.69 8.93 1.85
N GLY A 65 3.06 8.42 0.67
CA GLY A 65 4.41 8.59 0.13
C GLY A 65 4.83 10.06 0.01
N SER A 66 3.91 10.99 -0.25
CA SER A 66 4.23 12.42 -0.32
C SER A 66 4.56 13.01 1.06
N LEU A 67 3.91 12.55 2.12
CA LEU A 67 4.24 12.97 3.50
C LEU A 67 5.61 12.44 3.92
N VAL A 68 5.93 11.21 3.51
CA VAL A 68 7.25 10.60 3.71
C VAL A 68 8.33 11.39 2.97
N ALA A 69 8.12 11.72 1.70
CA ALA A 69 9.06 12.51 0.91
C ALA A 69 9.37 13.88 1.54
N LYS A 70 8.36 14.52 2.14
CA LYS A 70 8.51 15.79 2.86
C LYS A 70 9.18 15.67 4.24
N GLY A 71 9.33 14.45 4.76
CA GLY A 71 9.86 14.18 6.09
C GLY A 71 8.86 14.40 7.23
N GLU A 72 7.59 14.57 6.92
CA GLU A 72 6.50 14.66 7.92
C GLU A 72 6.20 13.28 8.53
N VAL A 73 6.47 12.22 7.76
CA VAL A 73 6.28 10.82 8.15
C VAL A 73 7.60 10.07 8.01
N GLU A 74 8.02 9.37 9.07
CA GLU A 74 9.21 8.53 9.03
C GLU A 74 8.97 7.19 8.33
N LEU A 75 7.85 6.52 8.64
CA LEU A 75 7.49 5.22 8.06
C LEU A 75 6.09 5.25 7.44
N GLY A 76 6.01 5.13 6.12
CA GLY A 76 4.75 5.15 5.36
C GLY A 76 4.30 3.78 4.85
N PHE A 77 3.00 3.51 4.94
CA PHE A 77 2.33 2.32 4.41
C PHE A 77 1.24 2.69 3.40
N GLN A 78 1.34 2.17 2.18
CA GLN A 78 0.34 2.39 1.12
C GLN A 78 0.47 1.26 0.09
N GLN A 79 -0.48 1.17 -0.84
CA GLN A 79 -0.41 0.17 -1.91
C GLN A 79 0.86 0.38 -2.75
N LEU A 80 1.49 -0.72 -3.16
CA LEU A 80 2.75 -0.66 -3.92
C LEU A 80 2.62 0.19 -5.19
N SER A 81 1.52 0.02 -5.93
CA SER A 81 1.19 0.79 -7.14
C SER A 81 1.17 2.31 -6.93
N GLU A 82 0.88 2.77 -5.72
CA GLU A 82 0.87 4.20 -5.37
C GLU A 82 2.25 4.74 -4.96
N LEU A 83 3.18 3.86 -4.60
CA LEU A 83 4.51 4.23 -4.08
C LEU A 83 5.63 4.12 -5.11
N ILE A 84 5.59 3.12 -6.01
CA ILE A 84 6.73 2.78 -6.88
C ILE A 84 7.21 3.90 -7.81
N ASN A 85 6.34 4.86 -8.14
CA ASN A 85 6.64 5.96 -9.06
C ASN A 85 6.77 7.32 -8.33
N LEU A 86 6.71 7.32 -6.99
CA LEU A 86 6.70 8.54 -6.20
C LEU A 86 8.16 8.95 -5.87
N PRO A 87 8.61 10.16 -6.27
CA PRO A 87 9.99 10.59 -6.01
C PRO A 87 10.21 11.01 -4.56
N GLY A 88 11.45 10.91 -4.07
CA GLY A 88 11.83 11.34 -2.72
C GLY A 88 11.52 10.31 -1.62
N ILE A 89 11.12 9.10 -1.99
CA ILE A 89 10.98 7.97 -1.08
C ILE A 89 11.80 6.77 -1.55
N THR A 90 12.14 5.90 -0.61
CA THR A 90 12.65 4.56 -0.87
C THR A 90 11.60 3.53 -0.42
N VAL A 91 11.16 2.70 -1.37
CA VAL A 91 10.25 1.59 -1.10
C VAL A 91 11.07 0.41 -0.57
N LEU A 92 10.79 -0.02 0.66
CA LEU A 92 11.51 -1.09 1.34
C LEU A 92 11.14 -2.50 0.84
N GLY A 93 10.12 -2.60 0.00
CA GLY A 93 9.52 -3.85 -0.46
C GLY A 93 8.09 -4.05 0.06
N PRO A 94 7.45 -5.18 -0.30
CA PRO A 94 6.16 -5.57 0.26
C PRO A 94 6.29 -5.91 1.75
N MET A 95 5.17 -5.90 2.46
CA MET A 95 5.12 -6.47 3.81
C MET A 95 5.44 -7.97 3.78
N PRO A 96 6.02 -8.55 4.85
CA PRO A 96 6.28 -9.99 4.96
C PRO A 96 5.03 -10.81 4.68
N GLN A 97 5.18 -11.96 4.02
CA GLN A 97 4.07 -12.81 3.59
C GLN A 97 3.07 -13.14 4.72
N ALA A 98 3.55 -13.36 5.95
CA ALA A 98 2.71 -13.66 7.12
C ALA A 98 1.70 -12.55 7.46
N VAL A 99 2.00 -11.30 7.10
CA VAL A 99 1.17 -10.12 7.40
C VAL A 99 0.87 -9.28 6.17
N GLN A 100 1.15 -9.80 4.98
CA GLN A 100 0.96 -9.06 3.75
C GLN A 100 -0.52 -8.80 3.52
N ILE A 101 -0.86 -7.54 3.28
CA ILE A 101 -2.23 -7.11 2.98
C ILE A 101 -2.37 -7.05 1.46
N VAL A 102 -2.97 -8.08 0.88
CA VAL A 102 -3.25 -8.14 -0.56
C VAL A 102 -4.58 -7.45 -0.85
N THR A 103 -4.56 -6.43 -1.70
CA THR A 103 -5.79 -5.79 -2.20
C THR A 103 -6.13 -6.35 -3.58
N THR A 104 -7.24 -7.07 -3.68
CA THR A 104 -7.75 -7.57 -4.96
C THR A 104 -8.59 -6.50 -5.64
N PHE A 105 -8.21 -6.14 -6.87
CA PHE A 105 -9.04 -5.30 -7.74
C PHE A 105 -9.88 -6.19 -8.65
N SER A 106 -11.17 -5.91 -8.75
CA SER A 106 -12.12 -6.69 -9.57
C SER A 106 -12.83 -5.78 -10.55
N GLY A 107 -12.96 -6.24 -11.80
CA GLY A 107 -13.77 -5.59 -12.83
C GLY A 107 -15.11 -6.31 -13.00
N GLY A 108 -16.17 -5.55 -13.25
CA GLY A 108 -17.51 -6.08 -13.46
C GLY A 108 -18.25 -5.34 -14.56
N VAL A 109 -19.16 -6.05 -15.23
CA VAL A 109 -20.08 -5.44 -16.20
C VAL A 109 -21.30 -4.94 -15.44
N CYS A 110 -21.60 -3.64 -15.55
CA CYS A 110 -22.83 -3.08 -14.97
C CYS A 110 -24.05 -3.71 -15.64
N ALA A 111 -25.03 -4.15 -14.85
CA ALA A 111 -26.24 -4.81 -15.35
C ALA A 111 -27.07 -3.94 -16.30
N SER A 112 -26.97 -2.62 -16.16
CA SER A 112 -27.64 -1.62 -17.01
C SER A 112 -26.83 -1.21 -18.25
N SER A 113 -25.65 -1.79 -18.48
CA SER A 113 -24.78 -1.38 -19.59
C SER A 113 -25.37 -1.77 -20.94
N ALA A 114 -25.58 -0.78 -21.82
CA ALA A 114 -25.90 -1.00 -23.23
C ALA A 114 -24.69 -1.49 -24.06
N GLN A 115 -23.50 -1.58 -23.45
CA GLN A 115 -22.23 -1.94 -24.10
C GLN A 115 -21.60 -3.16 -23.41
N ALA A 116 -22.42 -4.12 -22.97
CA ALA A 116 -21.97 -5.26 -22.17
C ALA A 116 -20.85 -6.06 -22.85
N ASP A 117 -20.98 -6.35 -24.15
CA ASP A 117 -19.98 -7.12 -24.89
C ASP A 117 -18.65 -6.38 -25.04
N ALA A 118 -18.69 -5.06 -25.28
CA ALA A 118 -17.49 -4.24 -25.33
C ALA A 118 -16.75 -4.22 -23.98
N VAL A 119 -17.50 -4.09 -22.86
CA VAL A 119 -16.90 -4.15 -21.52
C VAL A 119 -16.33 -5.55 -21.24
N ARG A 120 -17.01 -6.63 -21.64
CA ARG A 120 -16.46 -7.99 -21.52
C ARG A 120 -15.16 -8.16 -22.30
N GLY A 121 -15.11 -7.65 -23.53
CA GLY A 121 -13.89 -7.66 -24.35
C GLY A 121 -12.74 -6.90 -23.68
N MET A 122 -13.03 -5.71 -23.13
CA MET A 122 -12.04 -4.94 -22.37
C MET A 122 -11.55 -5.68 -21.14
N LEU A 123 -12.45 -6.26 -20.33
CA LEU A 123 -12.07 -7.02 -19.12
C LEU A 123 -11.26 -8.28 -19.48
N ALA A 124 -11.63 -8.98 -20.56
CA ALA A 124 -10.88 -10.14 -21.05
C ALA A 124 -9.47 -9.75 -21.50
N PHE A 125 -9.32 -8.62 -22.22
CA PHE A 125 -8.00 -8.08 -22.57
C PHE A 125 -7.21 -7.70 -21.32
N MET A 126 -7.83 -7.00 -20.36
CA MET A 126 -7.18 -6.65 -19.09
C MET A 126 -6.73 -7.89 -18.31
N ALA A 127 -7.39 -9.05 -18.46
CA ALA A 127 -7.01 -10.31 -17.83
C ALA A 127 -6.04 -11.16 -18.69
N SER A 128 -5.67 -10.72 -19.89
CA SER A 128 -4.81 -11.49 -20.78
C SER A 128 -3.32 -11.40 -20.36
N PRO A 129 -2.46 -12.33 -20.86
CA PRO A 129 -1.01 -12.25 -20.67
C PRO A 129 -0.40 -10.92 -21.16
N ASP A 130 -0.98 -10.28 -22.18
CA ASP A 130 -0.48 -9.01 -22.73
C ASP A 130 -0.54 -7.87 -21.71
N ALA A 131 -1.49 -7.93 -20.77
CA ALA A 131 -1.63 -6.97 -19.70
C ALA A 131 -0.78 -7.29 -18.46
N ALA A 132 -0.14 -8.46 -18.39
CA ALA A 132 0.57 -8.90 -17.19
C ALA A 132 1.83 -8.09 -16.90
N GLU A 133 2.62 -7.78 -17.93
CA GLU A 133 3.85 -7.00 -17.76
C GLU A 133 3.59 -5.52 -17.42
N PRO A 134 2.64 -4.82 -18.08
CA PRO A 134 2.21 -3.50 -17.63
C PRO A 134 1.77 -3.47 -16.16
N LYS A 135 1.02 -4.48 -15.68
CA LYS A 135 0.61 -4.56 -14.26
C LYS A 135 1.79 -4.69 -13.31
N ARG A 136 2.72 -5.61 -13.61
CA ARG A 136 3.94 -5.79 -12.79
C ARG A 136 4.78 -4.53 -12.72
N ARG A 137 4.98 -3.86 -13.86
CA ARG A 137 5.68 -2.57 -13.91
C ARG A 137 4.98 -1.49 -13.08
N GLN A 138 3.67 -1.60 -12.90
CA GLN A 138 2.86 -0.70 -12.07
C GLN A 138 2.62 -1.24 -10.64
N GLY A 139 3.41 -2.21 -10.18
CA GLY A 139 3.37 -2.68 -8.79
C GLY A 139 2.14 -3.54 -8.45
N MET A 140 1.56 -4.20 -9.46
CA MET A 140 0.43 -5.10 -9.32
C MET A 140 0.74 -6.49 -9.85
N ASP A 141 0.20 -7.51 -9.19
CA ASP A 141 0.20 -8.87 -9.72
C ASP A 141 -0.95 -9.04 -10.74
N PRO A 142 -0.72 -9.76 -11.86
CA PRO A 142 -1.81 -10.15 -12.74
C PRO A 142 -2.76 -11.13 -12.05
N ALA A 143 -3.99 -11.20 -12.58
CA ALA A 143 -4.99 -12.18 -12.19
C ALA A 143 -4.65 -13.58 -12.71
#